data_AF-A0A351SEM6-F1
#
_entry.id   AF-A0A351SEM6-F1
#
_cell.length_a   1.000
_cell.length_b   1.000
_cell.length_c   1.000
_cell.angle_alpha   90.00
_cell.angle_beta   90.00
_cell.angle_gamma   90.00
#
_symmetry.space_group_name_H-M   'P 1'
#
loop_
_entity.id
_entity.type
_entity.pdbx_description
1 polymer ?
#
loop_
_entity_poly.entity_id
_entity_poly.type
_entity_poly.pdbx_seq_one_letter_code
_entity_poly.pdbx_strand_id
1 'polypeptide(L)' 'MTDSQDQRDKRREYGSKPLRRINLLENPFEQFGQWLEDAEAAGAIDATAMTLATVDSQGMPSARTVLMKHFDEQGFCWY' A
#
# COMPACT_ATOMS: atom_id res chain seq x y z
N MET A 1 11.44 3.82 -40.38
CA MET A 1 12.25 3.23 -39.30
C MET A 1 11.71 3.78 -38.00
N THR A 2 10.90 2.99 -37.30
CA THR A 2 10.19 3.44 -36.11
C THR A 2 11.15 3.36 -34.93
N ASP A 3 11.40 4.51 -34.31
CA ASP A 3 12.25 4.66 -33.14
C ASP A 3 11.64 3.86 -31.97
N SER A 4 12.34 2.82 -31.53
CA SER A 4 11.88 1.97 -30.43
C SER A 4 12.23 2.66 -29.12
N GLN A 5 11.23 3.22 -28.42
CA GLN A 5 11.46 3.86 -27.13
C GLN A 5 12.00 2.85 -26.11
N ASP A 6 13.28 2.99 -25.80
CA ASP A 6 13.98 2.25 -24.76
C ASP A 6 13.39 2.60 -23.38
N GLN A 7 12.75 1.63 -22.73
CA GLN A 7 12.09 1.84 -21.44
C GLN A 7 13.08 1.94 -20.26
N ARG A 8 14.37 1.67 -20.47
CA ARG A 8 15.41 1.71 -19.42
C ARG A 8 15.64 3.12 -18.85
N ASP A 9 15.38 4.15 -19.65
CA ASP A 9 15.52 5.57 -19.24
C ASP A 9 14.35 6.11 -18.42
N LYS A 10 13.26 5.35 -18.26
CA LYS A 10 12.11 5.73 -17.41
C LYS A 10 12.29 5.30 -15.96
N ARG A 11 13.49 5.47 -15.39
CA ARG A 11 13.73 5.15 -13.99
C ARG A 11 13.18 6.26 -13.11
N ARG A 12 12.01 6.05 -12.51
CA ARG A 12 11.47 6.92 -11.47
C ARG A 12 12.45 6.93 -10.29
N GLU A 13 12.97 8.09 -9.93
CA GLU A 13 13.73 8.24 -8.70
C GLU A 13 12.78 8.09 -7.51
N TYR A 14 12.97 7.04 -6.73
CA TYR A 14 12.26 6.84 -5.46
C TYR A 14 12.95 7.68 -4.37
N GLY A 15 12.82 9.01 -4.46
CA GLY A 15 13.43 9.98 -3.53
C GLY A 15 12.73 10.11 -2.18
N SER A 16 11.89 9.15 -1.81
CA SER A 16 11.14 9.18 -0.55
C SER A 16 12.07 9.03 0.66
N LYS A 17 11.63 9.51 1.83
CA LYS A 17 12.37 9.30 3.10
C LYS A 17 12.71 7.81 3.27
N PRO A 18 13.95 7.48 3.65
CA PRO A 18 14.35 6.09 3.82
C PRO A 18 13.62 5.45 5.01
N LEU A 19 13.12 4.23 4.81
CA LEU A 19 12.57 3.42 5.88
C LEU A 19 13.71 2.85 6.73
N ARG A 20 13.79 3.23 8.01
CA ARG A 20 14.80 2.73 8.95
C ARG A 20 14.11 2.13 10.16
N ARG A 21 14.61 0.99 10.66
CA ARG A 21 14.06 0.30 11.83
C ARG A 21 13.97 1.20 13.07
N ILE A 22 14.95 2.06 13.26
CA ILE A 22 14.99 3.02 14.39
C ILE A 22 13.85 4.05 14.37
N ASN A 23 13.15 4.19 13.24
CA ASN A 23 12.04 5.12 13.09
C ASN A 23 10.67 4.40 13.13
N LEU A 24 10.65 3.09 13.40
CA LEU A 24 9.43 2.31 13.47
C LEU A 24 8.93 2.20 14.90
N LEU A 25 7.61 2.28 15.08
CA LEU A 25 6.94 1.91 16.31
C LEU A 25 7.01 0.39 16.51
N GLU A 26 7.01 -0.04 17.77
CA GLU A 26 7.02 -1.47 18.11
C GLU A 26 5.68 -2.13 17.80
N ASN A 27 4.57 -1.41 18.00
CA ASN A 27 3.23 -1.89 17.68
C ASN A 27 2.94 -1.68 16.17
N PRO A 28 2.67 -2.76 15.41
CA PRO A 28 2.42 -2.66 13.97
C PRO A 28 1.11 -1.93 13.63
N PHE A 29 0.10 -1.96 14.49
CA PHE A 29 -1.16 -1.26 14.26
C PHE A 29 -1.01 0.25 14.48
N GLU A 30 -0.25 0.65 15.49
CA GLU A 30 0.13 2.06 15.67
C GLU A 30 0.99 2.54 14.50
N GLN A 31 1.95 1.72 14.05
CA GLN A 31 2.77 2.04 12.88
C GLN A 31 1.94 2.23 11.60
N PHE A 32 0.95 1.36 11.39
CA PHE A 32 0.02 1.49 10.28
C PHE A 32 -0.82 2.77 10.39
N GLY A 33 -1.33 3.09 11.58
CA GLY A 33 -2.07 4.32 11.84
C GLY A 33 -1.27 5.57 11.48
N GLN A 34 0.00 5.63 11.91
CA GLN A 34 0.89 6.73 11.54
C GLN A 34 1.08 6.86 10.02
N TRP A 35 1.22 5.75 9.30
CA TRP A 35 1.35 5.80 7.84
C TRP A 35 0.07 6.20 7.12
N LEU A 36 -1.09 5.81 7.65
CA LEU A 36 -2.38 6.24 7.11
C LEU A 36 -2.55 7.75 7.28
N GLU A 37 -2.27 8.27 8.46
CA GLU A 37 -2.27 9.72 8.73
C GLU A 37 -1.29 10.46 7.81
N ASP A 38 -0.06 9.95 7.63
CA ASP A 38 0.93 10.53 6.74
C ASP A 38 0.43 10.55 5.27
N ALA A 39 -0.23 9.49 4.82
CA ALA A 39 -0.78 9.39 3.48
C ALA A 39 -1.94 10.37 3.25
N GLU A 40 -2.85 10.49 4.22
CA GLU A 40 -3.94 11.47 4.18
C GLU A 40 -3.39 12.90 4.17
N ALA A 41 -2.42 13.20 5.03
CA ALA A 41 -1.76 14.50 5.09
C ALA A 41 -0.99 14.84 3.80
N ALA A 42 -0.46 13.84 3.11
CA ALA A 42 0.18 13.98 1.81
C ALA A 42 -0.81 14.14 0.63
N GLY A 43 -2.13 14.06 0.90
CA GLY A 43 -3.16 14.17 -0.13
C GLY A 43 -3.27 12.93 -1.01
N ALA A 44 -2.92 11.75 -0.49
CA ALA A 44 -3.10 10.50 -1.22
C ALA A 44 -4.59 10.29 -1.54
N ILE A 45 -4.90 10.10 -2.81
CA ILE A 45 -6.26 9.77 -3.26
C ILE A 45 -6.58 8.36 -2.75
N ASP A 46 -7.73 8.23 -2.09
CA ASP A 46 -8.23 6.96 -1.54
C ASP A 46 -7.21 6.24 -0.64
N ALA A 47 -6.66 6.93 0.37
CA ALA A 47 -5.65 6.37 1.29
C ALA A 47 -6.10 5.06 1.99
N THR A 48 -7.41 4.84 2.10
CA THR A 48 -8.01 3.62 2.67
C THR A 48 -8.28 2.53 1.62
N ALA A 49 -7.98 2.75 0.33
CA ALA A 49 -8.12 1.75 -0.71
C ALA A 49 -7.01 0.70 -0.59
N MET A 50 -7.42 -0.56 -0.56
CA MET A 50 -6.53 -1.71 -0.38
C MET A 50 -6.80 -2.74 -1.48
N THR A 51 -5.77 -3.50 -1.88
CA THR A 51 -5.97 -4.66 -2.76
C THR A 51 -6.11 -5.92 -1.90
N LEU A 52 -7.30 -6.50 -1.88
CA LEU A 52 -7.59 -7.74 -1.19
C LEU A 52 -7.39 -8.93 -2.14
N ALA A 53 -6.43 -9.78 -1.82
CA ALA A 53 -6.23 -11.06 -2.48
C ALA A 53 -6.91 -12.20 -1.70
N THR A 54 -7.66 -13.04 -2.40
CA THR A 54 -8.32 -14.23 -1.85
C THR A 54 -8.03 -15.44 -2.72
N VAL A 55 -8.12 -16.64 -2.15
CA VAL A 55 -7.91 -17.90 -2.85
C VAL A 55 -9.15 -18.77 -2.73
N ASP A 56 -9.52 -19.46 -3.81
CA ASP A 56 -10.61 -20.44 -3.78
C ASP A 56 -10.13 -21.81 -3.25
N SER A 57 -11.05 -22.79 -3.23
CA SER A 57 -10.75 -24.15 -2.76
C SER A 57 -9.78 -24.93 -3.68
N GLN A 58 -9.55 -24.46 -4.91
CA GLN A 58 -8.60 -25.04 -5.86
C GLN A 58 -7.22 -24.37 -5.80
N GLY A 59 -7.04 -23.39 -4.92
CA GLY A 59 -5.78 -22.65 -4.82
C GLY A 59 -5.65 -21.53 -5.86
N MET A 60 -6.72 -21.15 -6.56
CA MET A 60 -6.66 -20.10 -7.59
C MET A 60 -6.81 -18.71 -6.94
N PRO A 61 -5.78 -17.84 -7.01
CA PRO A 61 -5.87 -16.48 -6.46
C PRO A 61 -6.73 -15.54 -7.32
N SER A 62 -7.42 -14.62 -6.65
CA SER A 62 -8.10 -13.46 -7.23
C SER A 62 -7.82 -12.22 -6.39
N ALA A 63 -7.79 -11.03 -7.01
CA ALA A 63 -7.53 -9.77 -6.33
C ALA A 63 -8.52 -8.68 -6.76
N ARG A 64 -8.98 -7.86 -5.81
CA ARG A 64 -9.80 -6.68 -6.10
C ARG A 64 -9.52 -5.53 -5.13
N THR A 65 -9.84 -4.32 -5.55
CA THR A 65 -9.82 -3.14 -4.66
C THR A 65 -11.00 -3.20 -3.69
N VAL A 66 -10.73 -2.96 -2.41
CA VAL A 66 -11.72 -2.75 -1.35
C VAL A 66 -11.41 -1.43 -0.63
N LEU A 67 -12.40 -0.86 0.02
CA LEU A 67 -12.21 0.31 0.89
C LEU A 67 -12.19 -0.16 2.34
N MET A 68 -11.04 -0.01 3.00
CA MET A 68 -10.94 -0.21 4.43
C MET A 68 -11.81 0.81 5.17
N LYS A 69 -12.53 0.35 6.19
CA LYS A 69 -13.52 1.14 6.93
C LYS A 69 -13.08 1.42 8.36
N HIS A 70 -12.36 0.49 8.94
CA HIS A 70 -11.78 0.60 10.28
C HIS A 70 -10.63 -0.41 10.41
N PHE A 71 -9.74 -0.16 11.37
CA PHE A 71 -8.77 -1.12 11.84
C PHE A 71 -8.54 -0.93 13.35
N ASP A 72 -8.26 -2.02 14.03
CA ASP A 72 -7.89 -2.05 15.45
C ASP A 72 -6.90 -3.20 15.70
N GLU A 73 -6.63 -3.52 16.97
CA GLU A 73 -5.73 -4.61 17.35
C GLU A 73 -6.21 -6.00 16.88
N GLN A 74 -7.47 -6.14 16.46
CA GLN A 74 -8.02 -7.38 15.90
C GLN A 74 -7.84 -7.48 14.38
N GLY A 75 -7.50 -6.37 13.71
CA GLY A 75 -7.16 -6.37 12.28
C GLY A 75 -7.86 -5.26 11.50
N PHE A 76 -8.12 -5.54 10.23
CA PHE A 76 -8.65 -4.60 9.26
C PHE A 76 -10.07 -5.01 8.84
N CYS A 77 -10.98 -4.04 8.71
CA CYS A 77 -12.37 -4.28 8.35
C CYS A 77 -12.73 -3.61 7.01
N TRP A 78 -13.48 -4.34 6.18
CA TRP A 78 -14.05 -3.89 4.90
C TRP A 78 -15.42 -4.57 4.69
N TYR A 79 -16.31 -3.94 3.92
CA TYR A 79 -17.62 -4.47 3.51
C TYR A 79 -17.96 -4.10 2.07
#